data_AF-A0A2H6ANP6-F1
#
_entry.id   AF-A0A2H6ANP6-F1
#
_cell.length_a   1.000
_cell.length_b   1.000
_cell.length_c   1.000
_cell.angle_alpha   90.00
_cell.angle_beta   90.00
_cell.angle_gamma   90.00
#
_symmetry.space_group_name_H-M   'P 1'
#
loop_
_entity.id
_entity.type
_entity.pdbx_description
1 polymer ?
#
loop_
_entity_poly.entity_id
_entity_poly.type
_entity_poly.pdbx_seq_one_letter_code
_entity_poly.pdbx_strand_id
1 'polypeptide(L)'
;MYYFVFFDPKDGVRRTQIVDVYKKFAEHFGKKLPQFKFIGLYVRNVLLGSRPHYVAIWEFPNYSDLDEWNRVFAEDKQGQKLARELAELTTAWEAKVMSKLI
;
A
#
# COMPACT_ATOMS: atom_id res chain seq x y z
N MET A 1 -6.00 -11.19 -8.55
CA MET A 1 -6.79 -10.10 -7.95
C MET A 1 -5.87 -8.96 -7.56
N TYR A 2 -6.44 -7.79 -7.29
CA TYR A 2 -5.68 -6.58 -6.99
C TYR A 2 -6.17 -5.93 -5.70
N TYR A 3 -5.23 -5.57 -4.83
CA TYR A 3 -5.48 -4.78 -3.63
C TYR A 3 -5.00 -3.35 -3.89
N PHE A 4 -5.97 -2.44 -3.95
CA PHE A 4 -5.75 -1.02 -4.16
C PHE A 4 -5.79 -0.32 -2.82
N VAL A 5 -4.76 0.46 -2.53
CA VAL A 5 -4.67 1.23 -1.29
C VAL A 5 -4.50 2.70 -1.65
N PHE A 6 -5.49 3.49 -1.30
CA PHE A 6 -5.55 4.93 -1.54
C PHE A 6 -5.26 5.69 -0.25
N PHE A 7 -4.55 6.80 -0.37
CA PHE A 7 -4.24 7.68 0.75
C PHE A 7 -3.82 9.07 0.26
N ASP A 8 -3.83 10.03 1.18
CA ASP A 8 -3.34 11.38 0.97
C ASP A 8 -2.11 11.65 1.84
N PRO A 9 -1.18 12.54 1.43
CA PRO A 9 -0.14 13.04 2.32
C PRO A 9 -0.77 13.90 3.42
N LYS A 10 -0.20 13.88 4.63
CA LYS A 10 -0.48 14.94 5.62
C LYS A 10 0.20 16.25 5.20
N ASP A 11 -0.24 17.35 5.81
CA ASP A 11 0.30 18.68 5.51
C ASP A 11 1.82 18.73 5.74
N GLY A 12 2.53 19.34 4.78
CA GLY A 12 3.99 19.48 4.82
C GLY A 12 4.78 18.21 4.47
N VAL A 13 4.14 17.06 4.28
CA VAL A 13 4.83 15.82 3.91
C VAL A 13 5.26 15.85 2.45
N ARG A 14 6.56 15.64 2.21
CA ARG A 14 7.10 15.59 0.84
C ARG A 14 6.86 14.22 0.22
N ARG A 15 6.63 14.21 -1.09
CA ARG A 15 6.51 12.99 -1.91
C ARG A 15 7.62 11.98 -1.66
N THR A 16 8.87 12.45 -1.57
CA THR A 16 10.04 11.58 -1.34
C THR A 16 9.95 10.81 -0.03
N GLN A 17 9.44 11.42 1.04
CA GLN A 17 9.28 10.75 2.34
C GLN A 17 8.30 9.58 2.24
N ILE A 18 7.18 9.76 1.53
CA ILE A 18 6.21 8.68 1.29
C ILE A 18 6.83 7.58 0.45
N VAL A 19 7.46 7.93 -0.67
CA VAL A 19 8.07 6.96 -1.59
C VAL A 19 9.15 6.13 -0.90
N ASP A 20 10.00 6.76 -0.09
CA ASP A 20 11.08 6.06 0.62
C ASP A 20 10.56 5.05 1.65
N VAL A 21 9.55 5.42 2.44
CA VAL A 21 8.96 4.51 3.43
C VAL A 21 8.13 3.42 2.74
N TYR A 22 7.33 3.78 1.73
CA TYR A 22 6.51 2.80 1.02
C TYR A 22 7.36 1.78 0.26
N LYS A 23 8.48 2.21 -0.33
CA LYS A 23 9.44 1.30 -0.98
C LYS A 23 9.98 0.27 0.02
N LYS A 24 10.40 0.70 1.21
CA LYS A 24 10.86 -0.21 2.28
C LYS A 24 9.76 -1.17 2.72
N PHE A 25 8.53 -0.66 2.89
CA PHE A 25 7.36 -1.48 3.20
C PHE A 25 7.11 -2.54 2.12
N ALA A 26 7.12 -2.12 0.86
CA ALA A 26 6.84 -2.99 -0.28
C ALA A 26 7.91 -4.08 -0.44
N GLU A 27 9.19 -3.72 -0.34
CA GLU A 27 10.30 -4.67 -0.40
C GLU A 27 10.29 -5.66 0.77
N HIS A 28 9.92 -5.19 1.97
CA HIS A 28 9.84 -6.02 3.17
C HIS A 28 8.76 -7.09 3.04
N PHE A 29 7.54 -6.70 2.66
CA PHE A 29 6.44 -7.66 2.49
C PHE A 29 6.56 -8.50 1.22
N GLY A 30 7.12 -7.97 0.14
CA GLY A 30 7.37 -8.74 -1.09
C GLY A 30 8.34 -9.91 -0.88
N LYS A 31 9.27 -9.81 0.09
CA LYS A 31 10.15 -10.94 0.47
C LYS A 31 9.44 -12.00 1.32
N LYS A 32 8.47 -11.59 2.14
CA LYS A 32 7.77 -12.45 3.10
C LYS A 32 6.54 -13.12 2.51
N LEU A 33 5.90 -12.45 1.56
CA LEU A 33 4.70 -12.88 0.87
C LEU A 33 4.94 -12.79 -0.63
N PRO A 34 5.74 -13.70 -1.23
CA PRO A 34 6.06 -13.65 -2.67
C PRO A 34 4.83 -13.74 -3.58
N GLN A 35 3.73 -14.30 -3.08
CA GLN A 35 2.43 -14.34 -3.76
C GLN A 35 1.73 -12.97 -3.82
N PHE A 36 2.11 -12.03 -2.96
CA PHE A 36 1.68 -10.62 -3.02
C PHE A 36 2.70 -9.79 -3.78
N LYS A 37 2.45 -9.62 -5.07
CA LYS A 37 3.30 -8.86 -5.96
C LYS A 37 2.96 -7.37 -5.88
N PHE A 38 3.91 -6.55 -5.49
CA PHE A 38 3.76 -5.10 -5.59
C PHE A 38 3.81 -4.66 -7.06
N ILE A 39 2.74 -4.03 -7.55
CA ILE A 39 2.62 -3.55 -8.93
C ILE A 39 3.20 -2.13 -9.05
N GLY A 40 2.91 -1.26 -8.08
CA GLY A 40 3.46 0.08 -8.07
C GLY A 40 2.76 1.04 -7.12
N LEU A 41 3.40 2.19 -6.90
CA LEU A 41 2.86 3.35 -6.19
C LEU A 41 2.75 4.51 -7.19
N TYR A 42 1.55 5.02 -7.35
CA TYR A 42 1.21 6.08 -8.28
C TYR A 42 0.68 7.29 -7.53
N VAL A 43 0.88 8.48 -8.11
CA VAL A 43 0.37 9.74 -7.58
C VAL A 43 -0.33 10.50 -8.70
N ARG A 44 -1.46 11.11 -8.37
CA ARG A 44 -2.15 12.04 -9.26
C ARG A 44 -1.34 13.34 -9.39
N ASN A 45 -0.92 13.67 -10.61
CA ASN A 45 -0.14 14.89 -10.91
C ASN A 45 -0.98 16.07 -11.42
N VAL A 46 -2.28 15.89 -11.68
CA VAL A 46 -3.19 16.93 -12.21
C VAL A 46 -4.42 17.08 -11.31
N LEU A 47 -5.07 18.25 -11.28
CA LEU A 47 -6.30 18.49 -10.49
C LEU A 47 -7.55 17.76 -11.03
N LEU A 48 -7.38 16.68 -11.79
CA LEU A 48 -8.47 15.88 -12.35
C LEU A 48 -8.72 14.63 -11.51
N GLY A 49 -9.88 14.54 -10.87
CA GLY A 49 -10.34 13.37 -10.10
C GLY A 49 -10.52 13.64 -8.60
N SER A 50 -11.28 12.77 -7.93
CA SER A 50 -11.55 12.86 -6.48
C SER A 50 -10.36 12.38 -5.64
N ARG A 51 -10.18 12.95 -4.44
CA ARG A 51 -9.27 12.37 -3.43
C ARG A 51 -9.62 10.89 -3.13
N PRO A 52 -8.66 10.07 -2.67
CA PRO A 52 -7.24 10.38 -2.34
C PRO A 52 -6.28 10.51 -3.55
N HIS A 53 -5.09 11.09 -3.36
CA HIS A 53 -4.12 11.41 -4.42
C HIS A 53 -3.11 10.30 -4.74
N TYR A 54 -2.79 9.44 -3.78
CA TYR A 54 -1.88 8.32 -3.98
C TYR A 54 -2.67 7.03 -4.11
N VAL A 55 -2.17 6.12 -4.93
CA VAL A 55 -2.65 4.74 -5.03
C VAL A 55 -1.49 3.78 -5.10
N ALA A 56 -1.48 2.81 -4.20
CA ALA A 56 -0.61 1.66 -4.27
C ALA A 56 -1.41 0.44 -4.72
N ILE A 57 -0.81 -0.37 -5.59
CA ILE A 57 -1.46 -1.55 -6.16
C ILE A 57 -0.61 -2.78 -5.84
N TRP A 58 -1.27 -3.79 -5.30
CA TRP A 58 -0.72 -5.12 -5.07
C TRP A 58 -1.54 -6.15 -5.85
N GLU A 59 -0.90 -7.16 -6.40
CA GLU A 59 -1.53 -8.28 -7.07
C GLU A 59 -1.32 -9.55 -6.25
N PHE A 60 -2.38 -10.35 -6.11
CA PHE A 60 -2.35 -11.62 -5.37
C PHE A 60 -3.36 -12.59 -5.98
N PRO A 61 -3.14 -13.92 -5.88
CA PRO A 61 -3.92 -14.88 -6.64
C PRO A 61 -5.34 -15.10 -6.09
N ASN A 62 -5.50 -15.29 -4.78
CA ASN A 62 -6.75 -15.77 -4.16
C ASN A 62 -7.14 -15.00 -2.90
N TYR A 63 -8.42 -15.04 -2.52
CA TYR A 63 -8.92 -14.27 -1.36
C TYR A 63 -8.30 -14.77 -0.06
N SER A 64 -8.05 -16.07 0.03
CA SER A 64 -7.36 -16.72 1.16
C SER A 64 -5.95 -16.18 1.39
N ASP A 65 -5.31 -15.59 0.38
CA ASP A 65 -3.99 -15.00 0.57
C ASP A 65 -4.06 -13.76 1.48
N LEU A 66 -5.21 -13.07 1.57
CA LEU A 66 -5.39 -11.95 2.51
C LEU A 66 -5.37 -12.42 3.97
N ASP A 67 -5.80 -13.65 4.26
CA ASP A 67 -5.70 -14.22 5.60
C ASP A 67 -4.23 -14.42 5.98
N GLU A 68 -3.43 -14.92 5.03
CA GLU A 68 -1.99 -15.08 5.22
C GLU A 68 -1.27 -13.73 5.34
N TRP A 69 -1.68 -12.72 4.57
CA TRP A 69 -1.21 -11.34 4.75
C TRP A 69 -1.46 -10.84 6.17
N ASN A 70 -2.70 -10.98 6.66
CA ASN A 70 -3.09 -10.54 7.99
C ASN A 70 -2.29 -11.27 9.09
N ARG A 71 -2.10 -12.58 8.94
CA ARG A 71 -1.30 -13.40 9.86
C ARG A 71 0.15 -12.94 9.90
N VAL A 72 0.80 -12.81 8.75
CA VAL A 72 2.20 -12.35 8.65
C VAL A 72 2.34 -10.92 9.20
N PHE A 73 1.42 -10.03 8.86
CA PHE A 73 1.44 -8.65 9.36
C PHE A 73 1.29 -8.58 10.90
N ALA A 74 0.45 -9.43 11.49
CA ALA A 74 0.23 -9.46 12.94
C ALA A 74 1.49 -9.86 13.74
N GLU A 75 2.32 -10.74 13.17
CA GLU A 75 3.56 -11.22 13.80
C GLU A 75 4.78 -10.34 13.48
N ASP A 76 4.70 -9.51 12.42
CA ASP A 76 5.84 -8.76 11.91
C ASP A 76 5.99 -7.37 12.50
N LYS A 77 6.75 -7.28 13.60
CA LYS A 77 7.06 -6.00 14.27
C LYS A 77 7.72 -4.97 13.36
N GLN A 78 8.58 -5.39 12.43
CA GLN A 78 9.26 -4.46 11.51
C GLN A 78 8.29 -3.95 10.45
N GLY A 79 7.44 -4.82 9.91
CA GLY A 79 6.36 -4.46 9.01
C GLY A 79 5.36 -3.50 9.64
N GLN A 80 4.97 -3.75 10.89
CA GLN A 80 4.12 -2.85 11.68
C GLN A 80 4.77 -1.49 11.92
N LYS A 81 6.09 -1.44 12.19
CA LYS A 81 6.83 -0.18 12.32
C LYS A 81 6.78 0.63 11.03
N LEU A 82 7.03 0.00 9.88
CA LEU A 82 6.94 0.66 8.57
C LEU A 82 5.52 1.14 8.27
N ALA A 83 4.49 0.37 8.62
CA ALA A 83 3.09 0.77 8.50
C ALA A 83 2.76 1.99 9.37
N ARG A 84 3.27 2.05 10.61
CA ARG A 84 3.12 3.22 11.49
C ARG A 84 3.83 4.44 10.92
N GLU A 85 5.06 4.28 10.41
CA GLU A 85 5.78 5.37 9.74
C GLU A 85 4.97 5.91 8.54
N LEU A 86 4.33 5.04 7.75
CA LEU A 86 3.41 5.49 6.70
C LEU A 86 2.19 6.23 7.25
N ALA A 87 1.55 5.73 8.31
CA ALA A 87 0.40 6.36 8.94
C ALA A 87 0.73 7.74 9.56
N GLU A 88 1.97 7.95 9.98
CA GLU A 88 2.44 9.27 10.43
C GLU A 88 2.55 10.27 9.27
N LEU A 89 2.86 9.80 8.07
CA LEU A 89 3.04 10.63 6.88
C LEU A 89 1.76 10.85 6.06
N THR A 90 0.73 10.03 6.27
CA THR A 90 -0.42 9.94 5.37
C THR A 90 -1.75 9.92 6.11
N THR A 91 -2.84 10.16 5.40
CA THR A 91 -4.21 10.24 5.91
C THR A 91 -5.21 9.74 4.86
N ALA A 92 -6.50 9.76 5.18
CA ALA A 92 -7.59 9.38 4.28
C ALA A 92 -7.41 7.99 3.63
N TRP A 93 -6.99 7.02 4.45
CA TRP A 93 -6.76 5.65 4.00
C TRP A 93 -8.06 4.98 3.55
N GLU A 94 -8.05 4.44 2.35
CA GLU A 94 -9.13 3.64 1.78
C GLU A 94 -8.50 2.45 1.05
N ALA A 95 -9.08 1.26 1.19
CA ALA A 95 -8.58 0.08 0.52
C ALA A 95 -9.70 -0.72 -0.15
N LYS A 96 -9.41 -1.29 -1.32
CA LYS A 96 -10.36 -2.08 -2.12
C LYS A 96 -9.68 -3.30 -2.70
N VAL A 97 -10.39 -4.42 -2.68
CA VAL A 97 -10.02 -5.61 -3.45
C VAL A 97 -10.83 -5.59 -4.74
N MET A 98 -10.15 -5.71 -5.87
CA MET A 98 -10.74 -5.68 -7.20
C MET A 98 -10.23 -6.83 -8.05
N SER A 99 -11.12 -7.38 -8.88
CA SER A 99 -10.78 -8.42 -9.85
C SER A 99 -10.63 -7.81 -11.24
N LYS A 100 -9.64 -8.30 -12.01
CA LYS A 100 -9.53 -7.98 -13.43
C LYS A 100 -10.56 -8.81 -14.18
N LEU A 101 -11.38 -8.16 -14.99
CA LEU A 101 -12.44 -8.80 -15.77
C LEU A 101 -12.03 -9.05 -17.24
N ILE A 102 -11.06 -8.29 -17.75
CA ILE A 102 -10.53 -8.34 -19.13
C ILE A 102 -9.03 -8.10 -19.08
#